data_AF-A0A2V6SQ86-F1
#
_entry.id   AF-A0A2V6SQ86-F1
#
_cell.length_a   1.000
_cell.length_b   1.000
_cell.length_c   1.000
_cell.angle_alpha   90.00
_cell.angle_beta   90.00
_cell.angle_gamma   90.00
#
_symmetry.space_group_name_H-M   'P 1'
#
loop_
_entity.id
_entity.type
_entity.pdbx_description
1 polymer ?
#
loop_
_entity_poly.entity_id
_entity_poly.type
_entity_poly.pdbx_seq_one_letter_code
_entity_poly.pdbx_strand_id
1 'polypeptide(L)'
;YPLARDHLSFPELLPEYEPHQVREVYLIQWEQPDLVVDITGTMDVKLKAITCHASQVGDFSVVEARMRARAAALGKPKGYPYAEGFDHVVVPG
;
A
#
# COMPACT_ATOMS: atom_id res chain seq x y z
N TYR A 1 7.73 -6.06 -18.80
CA TYR A 1 8.14 -5.32 -17.58
C TYR A 1 7.53 -6.02 -16.37
N PRO A 2 8.20 -6.15 -15.21
CA PRO A 2 9.51 -5.58 -14.83
C PRO A 2 10.70 -6.31 -15.45
N LEU A 3 11.83 -5.61 -15.58
CA LEU A 3 13.09 -6.13 -16.14
C LEU A 3 13.97 -6.84 -15.10
N ALA A 4 13.70 -6.67 -13.80
CA ALA A 4 14.45 -7.31 -12.71
C ALA A 4 14.41 -8.85 -12.70
N ARG A 5 13.51 -9.46 -13.50
CA ARG A 5 13.40 -10.92 -13.71
C ARG A 5 14.09 -11.40 -15.00
N ASP A 6 14.50 -10.48 -15.86
CA ASP A 6 15.18 -10.81 -17.12
C ASP A 6 16.69 -10.63 -16.95
N HIS A 7 17.39 -11.75 -16.84
CA HIS A 7 18.85 -11.77 -16.69
C HIS A 7 19.62 -11.09 -17.84
N LEU A 8 19.01 -10.92 -19.02
CA LEU A 8 19.64 -10.24 -20.15
C LEU A 8 19.48 -8.72 -20.08
N SER A 9 18.59 -8.22 -19.22
CA SER A 9 18.37 -6.77 -19.09
C SER A 9 19.47 -6.06 -18.30
N PHE A 10 20.10 -6.75 -17.33
CA PHE A 10 21.19 -6.22 -16.51
C PHE A 10 22.26 -7.29 -16.22
N PRO A 11 22.90 -7.84 -17.26
CA PRO A 11 23.85 -8.95 -17.11
C PRO A 11 25.05 -8.60 -16.21
N GLU A 12 25.41 -7.32 -16.12
CA GLU A 12 26.47 -6.81 -15.24
C GLU A 12 26.18 -7.00 -13.75
N LEU A 13 24.92 -7.17 -13.36
CA LEU A 13 24.51 -7.35 -11.96
C LEU A 13 24.54 -8.83 -11.51
N LEU A 14 24.57 -9.78 -12.45
CA LEU A 14 24.53 -11.22 -12.15
C LEU A 14 25.61 -11.75 -11.20
N PRO A 15 26.86 -11.22 -11.18
CA PRO A 15 27.86 -11.69 -10.23
C PRO A 15 27.49 -11.44 -8.76
N GLU A 16 26.64 -10.45 -8.49
CA GLU A 16 26.28 -10.02 -7.13
C GLU A 16 24.79 -10.27 -6.82
N TYR A 17 23.92 -10.31 -7.82
CA TYR A 17 22.47 -10.36 -7.66
C TYR A 17 21.80 -11.31 -8.65
N GLU A 18 21.12 -12.31 -8.12
CA GLU A 18 20.25 -13.20 -8.90
C GLU A 18 18.93 -12.51 -9.27
N PRO A 19 18.34 -12.80 -10.45
CA PRO A 19 17.03 -12.29 -10.82
C PRO A 19 15.95 -12.66 -9.81
N HIS A 20 15.08 -11.70 -9.49
CA HIS A 20 13.98 -11.92 -8.56
C HIS A 20 12.63 -11.62 -9.21
N GLN A 21 11.69 -12.54 -9.05
CA GLN A 21 10.31 -12.39 -9.49
C GLN A 21 9.37 -12.44 -8.28
N VAL A 22 8.74 -11.30 -8.02
CA VAL A 22 7.65 -11.21 -7.04
C VAL A 22 6.44 -11.99 -7.53
N ARG A 23 5.67 -12.57 -6.60
CA ARG A 23 4.47 -13.35 -6.91
C ARG A 23 3.23 -12.47 -7.08
N GLU A 24 3.14 -11.42 -6.27
CA GLU A 24 1.96 -10.59 -6.14
C GLU A 24 2.37 -9.11 -6.07
N VAL A 25 1.52 -8.26 -6.62
CA VAL A 25 1.65 -6.80 -6.56
C VAL A 25 0.35 -6.21 -6.04
N TYR A 26 0.46 -5.39 -5.00
CA TYR A 26 -0.65 -4.66 -4.40
C TYR A 26 -0.46 -3.17 -4.68
N LEU A 27 -1.40 -2.58 -5.41
CA LEU A 27 -1.38 -1.18 -5.81
C LEU A 27 -2.39 -0.44 -4.94
N ILE A 28 -1.97 0.61 -4.23
CA ILE A 28 -2.90 1.38 -3.39
C ILE A 28 -4.00 1.99 -4.26
N GLN A 29 -5.26 1.72 -3.92
CA GLN A 29 -6.44 2.20 -4.63
C GLN A 29 -7.43 2.86 -3.65
N TRP A 30 -7.89 4.06 -3.99
CA TRP A 30 -8.58 4.93 -3.03
C TRP A 30 -10.06 5.14 -3.31
N GLU A 31 -10.55 4.69 -4.46
CA GLU A 31 -11.94 4.91 -4.86
C GLU A 31 -12.71 3.60 -4.95
N GLN A 32 -12.33 2.72 -5.88
CA GLN A 32 -12.99 1.44 -6.13
C GLN A 32 -11.95 0.32 -6.14
N PRO A 33 -11.39 -0.04 -4.97
CA PRO A 33 -10.40 -1.11 -4.90
C PRO A 33 -11.04 -2.49 -5.08
N ASP A 34 -10.34 -3.36 -5.79
CA ASP A 34 -10.73 -4.77 -5.91
C ASP A 34 -10.57 -5.53 -4.58
N LEU A 35 -9.58 -5.14 -3.77
CA LEU A 35 -9.29 -5.70 -2.46
C LEU A 35 -9.40 -4.63 -1.38
N VAL A 36 -10.07 -4.98 -0.28
CA VAL A 36 -10.15 -4.13 0.91
C VAL A 36 -9.71 -4.91 2.14
N VAL A 37 -8.79 -4.33 2.90
CA VAL A 37 -8.20 -4.94 4.11
C VAL A 37 -8.70 -4.17 5.33
N ASP A 38 -9.29 -4.88 6.30
CA ASP A 38 -9.70 -4.30 7.57
C ASP A 38 -8.47 -3.85 8.37
N ILE A 39 -8.42 -2.56 8.69
CA ILE A 39 -7.36 -1.95 9.51
C ILE A 39 -7.91 -1.35 10.80
N THR A 40 -9.12 -1.75 11.20
CA THR A 40 -9.80 -1.18 12.38
C THR A 40 -8.94 -1.31 13.64
N GLY A 41 -8.28 -2.46 13.83
CA GLY A 41 -7.38 -2.69 14.97
C GLY A 41 -6.05 -1.93 14.91
N THR A 42 -5.68 -1.36 13.76
CA THR A 42 -4.37 -0.71 13.55
C THR A 42 -4.47 0.76 13.13
N MET A 43 -5.67 1.33 13.04
CA MET A 43 -5.89 2.71 12.61
C MET A 43 -5.12 3.73 13.46
N ASP A 44 -5.08 3.55 14.79
CA ASP A 44 -4.37 4.47 15.68
C ASP A 44 -2.85 4.36 15.54
N VAL A 45 -2.34 3.15 15.27
CA VAL A 45 -0.90 2.92 14.98
C VAL A 45 -0.52 3.62 13.68
N LYS A 46 -1.35 3.52 12.65
CA LYS A 46 -1.16 4.22 11.38
C LYS A 46 -1.10 5.74 11.56
N LEU A 47 -2.02 6.31 12.34
CA LEU A 47 -2.03 7.75 12.62
C LEU A 47 -0.79 8.19 13.39
N LYS A 48 -0.36 7.42 14.39
CA LYS A 48 0.88 7.67 15.12
C LYS A 48 2.09 7.63 14.16
N ALA A 49 2.18 6.63 13.28
CA ALA A 49 3.25 6.56 12.29
C ALA A 49 3.28 7.78 11.36
N ILE A 50 2.11 8.29 10.93
CA ILE A 50 2.02 9.50 10.11
C ILE A 50 2.63 10.72 10.83
N THR A 51 2.42 10.87 12.14
CA THR A 51 3.01 11.99 12.91
C THR A 51 4.53 12.01 12.93
N CYS A 52 5.20 10.88 12.67
CA CYS A 52 6.67 10.83 12.59
C CYS A 52 7.21 11.66 11.42
N HIS A 53 6.40 11.95 10.40
CA HIS A 53 6.78 12.78 9.25
C HIS A 53 6.62 14.28 9.56
N ALA A 54 7.29 14.76 10.61
CA ALA A 54 7.09 16.10 11.18
C ALA A 54 7.29 17.27 10.19
N SER A 55 8.14 17.11 9.16
CA SER A 55 8.33 18.14 8.12
C SER A 55 7.22 18.18 7.06
N GLN A 56 6.38 17.14 6.99
CA GLN A 56 5.32 16.98 5.99
C GLN A 56 3.92 17.19 6.60
N VAL A 57 3.76 16.81 7.88
CA VAL A 57 2.50 16.93 8.61
C VAL A 57 2.45 18.30 9.27
N GLY A 58 1.61 19.19 8.71
CA GLY A 58 1.26 20.46 9.33
C GLY A 58 0.29 20.24 10.50
N ASP A 59 -0.94 20.72 10.36
CA ASP A 59 -1.98 20.46 11.37
C ASP A 59 -2.40 18.98 11.36
N PHE A 60 -1.99 18.25 12.40
CA PHE A 60 -2.29 16.84 12.54
C PHE A 60 -3.79 16.54 12.65
N SER A 61 -4.60 17.44 13.22
CA SER A 61 -6.04 17.21 13.40
C SER A 61 -6.77 17.09 12.05
N VAL A 62 -6.36 17.92 11.08
CA VAL A 62 -6.87 17.91 9.71
C VAL A 62 -6.45 16.62 9.00
N VAL A 63 -5.20 16.19 9.19
CA VAL A 63 -4.68 14.95 8.60
C VAL A 63 -5.40 13.74 9.19
N GLU A 64 -5.58 13.68 10.51
CA GLU A 64 -6.29 12.60 11.18
C GLU A 64 -7.73 12.47 10.67
N ALA A 65 -8.49 13.57 10.66
CA ALA A 65 -9.86 13.59 10.20
C ALA A 65 -9.97 13.07 8.75
N ARG A 66 -9.10 13.56 7.86
CA ARG A 66 -9.04 13.12 6.47
C ARG A 66 -8.71 11.63 6.34
N MET A 67 -7.75 11.13 7.12
CA MET A 67 -7.33 9.72 7.06
C MET A 67 -8.41 8.78 7.57
N ARG A 68 -9.06 9.11 8.69
CA ARG A 68 -10.18 8.33 9.23
C ARG A 68 -11.38 8.33 8.28
N ALA A 69 -11.75 9.49 7.73
CA ALA A 69 -12.86 9.58 6.78
C ALA A 69 -12.62 8.71 5.54
N ARG A 70 -11.39 8.73 5.00
CA ARG A 70 -11.02 7.91 3.84
C ARG A 70 -11.04 6.42 4.15
N ALA A 71 -10.45 6.00 5.27
CA ALA A 71 -10.44 4.61 5.67
C ALA A 71 -11.87 4.09 5.94
N ALA A 72 -12.74 4.92 6.52
CA ALA A 72 -14.15 4.57 6.74
C ALA A 72 -14.93 4.45 5.42
N ALA A 73 -14.68 5.35 4.47
CA ALA A 73 -15.31 5.27 3.15
C ALA A 73 -14.94 3.96 2.44
N LEU A 74 -13.67 3.55 2.50
CA LEU A 74 -13.19 2.30 1.93
C LEU A 74 -13.74 1.06 2.66
N GLY A 75 -13.89 1.13 3.99
CA GLY A 75 -14.38 0.01 4.80
C GLY A 75 -15.89 -0.23 4.68
N LYS A 76 -16.67 0.83 4.42
CA LYS A 76 -18.14 0.80 4.40
C LYS A 76 -18.75 -0.32 3.55
N PRO A 77 -18.31 -0.60 2.30
CA PRO A 77 -18.87 -1.66 1.47
C PRO A 77 -18.69 -3.07 2.06
N LYS A 78 -17.70 -3.27 2.94
CA LYS A 78 -17.40 -4.56 3.59
C LYS A 78 -17.84 -4.59 5.06
N GLY A 79 -18.43 -3.51 5.57
CA GLY A 79 -18.86 -3.39 6.96
C GLY A 79 -17.72 -3.14 7.95
N TYR A 80 -16.53 -2.78 7.47
CA TYR A 80 -15.39 -2.45 8.33
C TYR A 80 -15.45 -0.98 8.76
N PRO A 81 -15.21 -0.66 10.05
CA PRO A 81 -15.07 0.72 10.48
C PRO A 81 -13.96 1.47 9.74
N TYR A 82 -12.83 0.82 9.48
CA TYR A 82 -11.71 1.38 8.71
C TYR A 82 -11.07 0.32 7.81
N ALA A 83 -10.77 0.67 6.57
CA ALA A 83 -10.07 -0.22 5.65
C ALA A 83 -9.05 0.50 4.76
N GLU A 84 -8.12 -0.26 4.21
CA GLU A 84 -7.24 0.15 3.12
C GLU A 84 -7.60 -0.60 1.83
N GLY A 85 -7.55 0.11 0.71
CA GLY A 85 -7.93 -0.39 -0.60
C GLY A 85 -6.71 -0.66 -1.47
N PHE A 86 -6.75 -1.78 -2.19
CA PHE A 86 -5.73 -2.17 -3.14
C PHE A 86 -6.34 -2.77 -4.41
N ASP A 87 -5.68 -2.56 -5.54
CA ASP A 87 -5.81 -3.42 -6.71
C ASP A 87 -4.72 -4.51 -6.59
N HIS A 88 -5.13 -5.76 -6.77
CA HIS A 88 -4.25 -6.92 -6.56
C HIS A 88 -3.98 -7.63 -7.89
N VAL A 89 -2.70 -7.74 -8.25
CA VAL A 89 -2.24 -8.39 -9.48
C VAL A 89 -1.35 -9.58 -9.12
N VAL A 90 -1.74 -10.76 -9.57
CA VAL A 90 -0.90 -11.96 -9.51
C VAL A 90 -0.01 -12.01 -10.74
N VAL A 91 1.31 -12.12 -10.53
CA VAL A 91 2.30 -12.16 -11.61
C VAL A 91 2.40 -13.60 -12.13
N PRO A 92 2.12 -13.85 -13.42
CA PRO A 92 2.33 -15.17 -14.02
C PRO A 92 3.80 -15.59 -13.89
N GLY A 93 4.01 -16.88 -13.62
CA GLY A 93 5.34 -17.50 -13.56
C GLY A 93 6.13 -17.27 -14.83
#